data_AF-A0A7C1M5T9-F1
#
_entry.id   AF-A0A7C1M5T9-F1
#
_cell.length_a   1.000
_cell.length_b   1.000
_cell.length_c   1.000
_cell.angle_alpha   90.00
_cell.angle_beta   90.00
_cell.angle_gamma   90.00
#
_symmetry.space_group_name_H-M   'P 1'
#
loop_
_entity.id
_entity.type
_entity.pdbx_description
1 polymer ?
#
loop_
_entity_poly.entity_id
_entity_poly.type
_entity_poly.pdbx_seq_one_letter_code
_entity_poly.pdbx_strand_id
1 'polypeptide(L)'
;MPWIQLQIPADPDTADQLEDLLMEMGADAVSMEDAADQPLYEPDPGTTPLWSQTTVTGLFQSDRDIDQLCIDVRNAWHQQTQQSLAEIDVTLVEDKDWARAWMEDFHPLQFGERLWIVPSWHDAPDPDAANLMLDPGLAFGTGTH
;
A
#
# COMPACT_ATOMS: atom_id res chain seq x y z
N MET A 1 2.70 14.99 -6.77
CA MET A 1 3.60 14.69 -7.89
C MET A 1 3.59 13.19 -8.12
N PRO A 2 3.79 12.69 -9.35
CA PRO A 2 3.85 11.25 -9.57
C PRO A 2 5.01 10.64 -8.77
N TRP A 3 4.94 9.36 -8.51
CA TRP A 3 5.93 8.60 -7.75
C TRP A 3 6.59 7.55 -8.66
N ILE A 4 7.84 7.23 -8.38
CA ILE A 4 8.53 6.07 -8.97
C ILE A 4 8.40 4.93 -7.97
N GLN A 5 7.83 3.82 -8.40
CA GLN A 5 7.73 2.58 -7.64
C GLN A 5 8.74 1.58 -8.18
N LEU A 6 9.65 1.12 -7.32
CA LEU A 6 10.57 0.03 -7.62
C LEU A 6 10.08 -1.23 -6.91
N GLN A 7 9.75 -2.28 -7.65
CA GLN A 7 9.35 -3.57 -7.09
C GLN A 7 10.44 -4.60 -7.33
N ILE A 8 10.85 -5.27 -6.26
CA ILE A 8 11.98 -6.17 -6.28
C ILE A 8 11.60 -7.45 -5.53
N PRO A 9 11.66 -8.62 -6.18
CA PRO A 9 11.47 -9.90 -5.51
C PRO A 9 12.56 -10.16 -4.47
N ALA A 10 12.16 -10.64 -3.31
CA ALA A 10 13.01 -11.03 -2.20
C ALA A 10 12.47 -12.28 -1.50
N ASP A 11 13.29 -12.86 -0.64
CA ASP A 11 12.94 -13.93 0.29
C ASP A 11 13.06 -13.41 1.74
N PRO A 12 12.59 -14.17 2.74
CA PRO A 12 12.67 -13.75 4.14
C PRO A 12 14.08 -13.45 4.66
N ASP A 13 15.13 -13.99 4.02
CA ASP A 13 16.52 -13.75 4.43
C ASP A 13 17.07 -12.43 3.88
N THR A 14 16.47 -11.90 2.81
CA THR A 14 16.94 -10.74 2.06
C THR A 14 16.02 -9.52 2.15
N ALA A 15 14.74 -9.71 2.49
CA ALA A 15 13.73 -8.66 2.49
C ALA A 15 14.06 -7.49 3.44
N ASP A 16 14.42 -7.76 4.69
CA ASP A 16 14.77 -6.71 5.67
C ASP A 16 15.99 -5.88 5.21
N GLN A 17 17.01 -6.56 4.68
CA GLN A 17 18.20 -5.87 4.16
C GLN A 17 17.89 -5.01 2.94
N LEU A 18 16.97 -5.47 2.08
CA LEU A 18 16.53 -4.72 0.92
C LEU A 18 15.67 -3.52 1.31
N GLU A 19 14.84 -3.65 2.35
CA GLU A 19 14.10 -2.52 2.94
C GLU A 19 15.06 -1.43 3.42
N ASP A 20 16.03 -1.80 4.28
CA ASP A 20 17.02 -0.88 4.81
C ASP A 20 17.78 -0.16 3.67
N LEU A 21 18.18 -0.91 2.64
CA LEU A 21 18.85 -0.37 1.47
C LEU A 21 18.00 0.68 0.74
N LEU A 22 16.72 0.38 0.47
CA LEU A 22 15.84 1.30 -0.24
C LEU A 22 15.58 2.57 0.59
N MET A 23 15.44 2.44 1.91
CA MET A 23 15.33 3.56 2.83
C MET A 23 16.60 4.44 2.81
N GLU A 24 17.79 3.85 2.86
CA GLU A 24 19.07 4.57 2.75
C GLU A 24 19.23 5.29 1.41
N MET A 25 18.72 4.69 0.34
CA MET A 25 18.71 5.27 -1.01
C MET A 25 17.71 6.43 -1.17
N GLY A 26 16.91 6.71 -0.14
CA GLY A 26 15.97 7.83 -0.09
C GLY A 26 14.58 7.48 -0.60
N ALA A 27 14.13 6.24 -0.40
CA ALA A 27 12.71 5.92 -0.51
C ALA A 27 11.94 6.70 0.56
N ASP A 28 10.81 7.28 0.17
CA ASP A 28 9.88 7.93 1.09
C ASP A 28 9.05 6.92 1.89
N ALA A 29 8.86 5.73 1.30
CA ALA A 29 8.24 4.59 1.95
C ALA A 29 8.74 3.28 1.33
N VAL A 30 8.76 2.24 2.15
CA VAL A 30 8.97 0.86 1.71
C VAL A 30 7.82 0.00 2.21
N SER A 31 7.30 -0.89 1.37
CA SER A 31 6.30 -1.89 1.73
C SER A 31 6.74 -3.29 1.30
N MET A 32 6.20 -4.29 1.98
CA MET A 32 6.41 -5.71 1.68
C MET A 32 5.06 -6.36 1.42
N GLU A 33 4.95 -7.08 0.30
CA GLU A 33 3.73 -7.74 -0.12
C GLU A 33 4.01 -9.20 -0.50
N ASP A 34 3.00 -10.05 -0.31
CA ASP A 34 3.05 -11.44 -0.74
C ASP A 34 2.96 -11.54 -2.26
N ALA A 35 3.96 -12.18 -2.89
CA ALA A 35 3.98 -12.41 -4.33
C ALA A 35 3.29 -13.72 -4.76
N ALA A 36 2.88 -14.58 -3.82
CA ALA A 36 2.49 -15.97 -4.10
C ALA A 36 1.14 -16.41 -3.50
N ASP A 37 0.39 -15.50 -2.87
CA ASP A 37 -0.88 -15.79 -2.19
C ASP A 37 -0.75 -16.94 -1.17
N GLN A 38 0.34 -16.90 -0.40
CA GLN A 38 0.67 -17.85 0.65
C GLN A 38 0.00 -17.45 1.97
N PRO A 39 -0.86 -18.32 2.55
CA PRO A 39 -1.48 -18.03 3.83
C PRO A 39 -0.43 -18.03 4.95
N LEU A 40 -0.29 -16.89 5.62
CA LEU A 40 0.48 -16.78 6.84
C LEU A 40 -0.44 -17.11 8.03
N TYR A 41 -0.14 -18.20 8.74
CA TYR A 41 -0.86 -18.58 9.95
C TYR A 41 -0.37 -17.76 11.14
N GLU A 42 -1.13 -17.79 12.25
CA GLU A 42 -0.76 -17.12 13.49
C GLU A 42 0.67 -17.55 13.89
N PRO A 43 1.63 -16.60 13.88
CA PRO A 43 3.01 -16.93 14.15
C PRO A 43 3.24 -17.06 15.66
N ASP A 44 4.37 -17.66 16.04
CA ASP A 44 4.72 -17.76 17.45
C ASP A 44 4.86 -16.36 18.08
N PRO A 45 4.46 -16.17 19.35
CA PRO A 45 4.56 -14.87 20.01
C PRO A 45 5.98 -14.27 19.90
N GLY A 46 6.08 -13.07 19.33
CA GLY A 46 7.35 -12.37 19.13
C GLY A 46 8.05 -12.66 17.80
N THR A 47 7.41 -13.37 16.88
CA THR A 47 7.91 -13.59 15.52
C THR A 47 7.08 -12.84 14.48
N THR A 48 7.73 -12.40 13.41
CA THR A 48 7.10 -11.70 12.28
C THR A 48 7.57 -12.37 10.99
N PRO A 49 7.13 -13.61 10.71
CA PRO A 49 7.59 -14.33 9.52
C PRO A 49 7.11 -13.62 8.25
N LEU A 50 8.01 -13.49 7.28
CA LEU A 50 7.70 -13.01 5.94
C LEU A 50 7.31 -14.16 5.00
N TRP A 51 6.64 -13.82 3.90
CA TRP A 51 6.31 -14.79 2.86
C TRP A 51 7.57 -15.29 2.16
N SER A 52 7.58 -16.56 1.76
CA SER A 52 8.73 -17.14 1.06
C SER A 52 9.02 -16.47 -0.29
N GLN A 53 8.01 -15.82 -0.87
CA GLN A 53 8.15 -14.93 -2.02
C GLN A 53 7.56 -13.57 -1.63
N THR A 54 8.44 -12.67 -1.20
CA THR A 54 8.06 -11.31 -0.81
C THR A 54 8.45 -10.35 -1.92
N THR A 55 7.59 -9.39 -2.25
CA THR A 55 7.97 -8.26 -3.10
C THR A 55 8.24 -7.07 -2.19
N VAL A 56 9.47 -6.56 -2.22
CA VAL A 56 9.83 -5.32 -1.54
C VAL A 56 9.63 -4.18 -2.52
N THR A 57 8.82 -3.21 -2.13
CA THR A 57 8.44 -2.07 -2.96
C THR A 57 8.95 -0.78 -2.34
N GLY A 58 9.83 -0.06 -3.04
CA GLY A 58 10.30 1.27 -2.66
C GLY A 58 9.61 2.37 -3.45
N LEU A 59 9.10 3.40 -2.76
CA LEU A 59 8.49 4.58 -3.36
C LEU A 59 9.45 5.77 -3.32
N PHE A 60 9.69 6.39 -4.47
CA PHE A 60 10.62 7.50 -4.65
C PHE A 60 9.93 8.68 -5.36
N GLN A 61 10.44 9.88 -5.13
CA GLN A 61 10.04 11.08 -5.88
C GLN A 61 10.34 10.95 -7.38
N SER A 62 9.42 11.41 -8.23
CA SER A 62 9.55 11.37 -9.70
C SER A 62 10.57 12.33 -10.31
N ASP A 63 11.20 13.20 -9.51
CA ASP A 63 12.27 14.08 -9.96
C ASP A 63 13.62 13.34 -10.10
N ARG A 64 13.68 12.07 -9.69
CA ARG A 64 14.85 11.21 -9.84
C ARG A 64 14.96 10.61 -11.23
N ASP A 65 16.21 10.42 -11.66
CA ASP A 65 16.53 9.63 -12.85
C ASP A 65 16.36 8.14 -12.52
N ILE A 66 15.40 7.50 -13.19
CA ILE A 66 15.02 6.08 -12.98
C ILE A 66 16.20 5.15 -13.29
N ASP A 67 16.92 5.39 -14.37
CA ASP A 67 18.01 4.52 -14.81
C ASP A 67 19.17 4.60 -13.83
N GLN A 68 19.52 5.81 -13.40
CA GLN A 68 20.56 6.03 -12.39
C GLN A 68 20.17 5.41 -11.04
N LEU A 69 18.92 5.60 -10.60
CA LEU A 69 18.41 5.02 -9.36
C LEU A 69 18.52 3.49 -9.39
N CYS A 70 18.09 2.86 -10.48
CA CYS A 70 18.19 1.41 -10.67
C CYS A 70 19.64 0.91 -10.66
N ILE A 71 20.58 1.68 -11.22
CA ILE A 71 22.01 1.35 -11.20
C ILE A 71 22.55 1.45 -9.77
N ASP A 72 22.21 2.51 -9.05
CA ASP A 72 22.71 2.77 -7.71
C ASP A 72 22.21 1.71 -6.72
N VAL A 73 20.93 1.34 -6.78
CA VAL A 73 20.35 0.27 -5.96
C VAL A 73 21.06 -1.07 -6.21
N ARG A 74 21.28 -1.44 -7.48
CA ARG A 74 22.01 -2.69 -7.81
C ARG A 74 23.45 -2.67 -7.31
N ASN A 75 24.14 -1.55 -7.45
CA ASN A 75 25.53 -1.41 -7.00
C ASN A 75 25.63 -1.47 -5.47
N ALA A 76 24.75 -0.77 -4.78
CA ALA A 76 24.72 -0.73 -3.33
C ALA A 76 24.38 -2.13 -2.75
N TRP A 77 23.39 -2.82 -3.33
CA TRP A 77 23.10 -4.22 -2.99
C TRP A 77 24.33 -5.11 -3.15
N HIS A 78 24.97 -5.09 -4.32
CA HIS A 78 26.15 -5.91 -4.57
C HIS A 78 27.30 -5.59 -3.61
N GLN A 79 27.50 -4.32 -3.24
CA GLN A 79 28.53 -3.93 -2.27
C GLN A 79 28.25 -4.53 -0.88
N GLN A 80 26.99 -4.50 -0.43
CA GLN A 80 26.60 -4.99 0.89
C GLN A 80 26.52 -6.51 0.99
N THR A 81 26.02 -7.19 -0.05
CA THR A 81 25.72 -8.64 -0.01
C THR A 81 26.70 -9.49 -0.79
N GLN A 82 27.48 -8.90 -1.71
CA GLN A 82 28.28 -9.61 -2.72
C GLN A 82 27.42 -10.48 -3.65
N GLN A 83 26.13 -10.18 -3.79
CA GLN A 83 25.18 -10.89 -4.65
C GLN A 83 24.66 -9.97 -5.77
N SER A 84 24.19 -10.58 -6.86
CA SER A 84 23.41 -9.85 -7.85
C SER A 84 21.98 -9.63 -7.35
N LEU A 85 21.45 -8.43 -7.54
CA LEU A 85 20.05 -8.15 -7.25
C LEU A 85 19.14 -8.76 -8.32
N ALA A 86 17.92 -9.15 -7.92
CA ALA A 86 16.88 -9.57 -8.84
C ALA A 86 16.49 -8.44 -9.82
N GLU A 87 15.66 -8.79 -10.81
CA GLU A 87 15.10 -7.79 -11.73
C GLU A 87 14.27 -6.76 -10.96
N ILE A 88 14.48 -5.48 -11.26
CA ILE A 88 13.76 -4.37 -10.67
C ILE A 88 12.65 -4.03 -11.67
N ASP A 89 11.40 -4.24 -11.27
CA ASP A 89 10.25 -3.73 -12.02
C ASP A 89 10.02 -2.27 -11.62
N VAL A 90 9.80 -1.41 -12.62
CA VAL A 90 9.63 0.03 -12.41
C VAL A 90 8.28 0.47 -12.92
N THR A 91 7.49 1.05 -12.02
CA THR A 91 6.19 1.63 -12.35
C THR A 91 6.15 3.11 -11.98
N LEU A 92 5.66 3.95 -12.89
CA LEU A 92 5.32 5.33 -12.60
C LEU A 92 3.90 5.39 -12.05
N VAL A 93 3.75 5.79 -10.80
CA VAL A 93 2.46 5.92 -10.13
C VAL A 93 2.00 7.36 -10.23
N GLU A 94 0.83 7.57 -10.80
CA GLU A 94 0.24 8.91 -10.87
C GLU A 94 -0.09 9.45 -9.49
N ASP A 95 0.07 10.76 -9.31
CA ASP A 95 -0.41 11.43 -8.12
C ASP A 95 -1.93 11.43 -8.12
N LYS A 96 -2.53 10.64 -7.23
CA LYS A 96 -3.96 10.66 -6.98
C LYS A 96 -4.21 11.26 -5.62
N ASP A 97 -5.22 12.12 -5.55
CA ASP A 97 -5.81 12.53 -4.28
C ASP A 97 -6.57 11.32 -3.72
N TRP A 98 -5.82 10.39 -3.11
CA TRP A 98 -6.37 9.15 -2.57
C TRP A 98 -7.50 9.44 -1.59
N ALA A 99 -7.40 10.55 -0.85
CA ALA A 99 -8.43 11.02 0.06
C ALA A 99 -9.76 11.31 -0.65
N ARG A 100 -9.74 11.84 -1.87
CA ARG A 100 -10.95 12.00 -2.69
C ARG A 100 -11.35 10.73 -3.42
N ALA A 101 -10.39 9.97 -3.94
CA ALA A 101 -10.66 8.76 -4.70
C ALA A 101 -11.47 7.77 -3.86
N TRP A 102 -11.13 7.59 -2.58
CA TRP A 102 -11.90 6.70 -1.71
C TRP A 102 -13.28 7.27 -1.37
N MET A 103 -13.46 8.59 -1.30
CA MET A 103 -14.77 9.22 -1.01
C MET A 103 -15.77 9.01 -2.14
N GLU A 104 -15.31 8.93 -3.40
CA GLU A 104 -16.16 8.66 -4.57
C GLU A 104 -16.80 7.27 -4.50
N ASP A 105 -16.12 6.31 -3.89
CA ASP A 105 -16.60 4.92 -3.76
C ASP A 105 -17.57 4.72 -2.59
N PHE A 106 -17.73 5.70 -1.69
CA PHE A 106 -18.69 5.62 -0.57
C PHE A 106 -20.03 6.23 -0.94
N HIS A 107 -21.00 5.37 -1.22
CA HIS A 107 -22.39 5.73 -1.49
C HIS A 107 -23.29 5.53 -0.26
N PRO A 108 -24.43 6.22 -0.17
CA PRO A 108 -25.42 5.97 0.87
C PRO A 108 -25.86 4.51 0.89
N LEU A 109 -25.91 3.91 2.10
CA LEU A 109 -26.24 2.51 2.31
C LEU A 109 -27.61 2.37 2.97
N GLN A 110 -28.48 1.54 2.39
CA GLN A 110 -29.80 1.24 2.94
C GLN A 110 -29.75 -0.02 3.82
N PHE A 111 -30.28 0.09 5.03
CA PHE A 111 -30.42 -1.02 5.98
C PHE A 111 -31.89 -1.29 6.26
N GLY A 112 -32.34 -2.49 5.88
CA GLY A 112 -33.76 -2.83 5.90
C GLY A 112 -34.55 -1.91 4.97
N GLU A 113 -35.77 -1.51 5.38
CA GLU A 113 -36.65 -0.71 4.51
C GLU A 113 -36.56 0.80 4.77
N ARG A 114 -36.13 1.22 5.98
CA ARG A 114 -36.36 2.60 6.47
C ARG A 114 -35.12 3.32 7.02
N LEU A 115 -33.96 2.67 7.07
CA LEU A 115 -32.74 3.28 7.60
C LEU A 115 -31.73 3.49 6.47
N TRP A 116 -31.17 4.68 6.41
CA TRP A 116 -30.06 5.03 5.52
C TRP A 116 -28.87 5.54 6.32
N ILE A 117 -27.68 5.07 5.96
CA ILE A 117 -26.41 5.64 6.39
C ILE A 117 -25.91 6.52 5.25
N VAL A 118 -25.76 7.83 5.50
CA VAL A 118 -25.50 8.82 4.46
C VAL A 118 -24.20 9.58 4.79
N PRO A 119 -23.16 9.50 3.94
CA PRO A 119 -21.97 10.33 4.08
C PRO A 119 -22.30 11.81 3.91
N SER A 120 -21.56 12.71 4.58
CA SER A 120 -21.82 14.16 4.57
C SER A 120 -21.71 14.82 3.19
N TRP A 121 -21.07 14.15 2.23
CA TRP A 121 -20.94 14.59 0.84
C TRP A 121 -22.03 14.06 -0.11
N HIS A 122 -23.05 13.36 0.40
CA HIS A 122 -24.20 12.90 -0.38
C HIS A 122 -25.53 13.40 0.20
N ASP A 123 -26.50 13.60 -0.68
CA ASP A 123 -27.90 13.81 -0.28
C ASP A 123 -28.56 12.47 0.10
N ALA A 124 -29.49 12.52 1.06
CA ALA A 124 -30.29 11.37 1.46
C ALA A 124 -31.18 10.90 0.28
N PRO A 125 -31.06 9.63 -0.17
CA PRO A 125 -31.87 9.12 -1.28
C PRO A 125 -33.38 9.12 -0.99
N ASP A 126 -33.75 8.88 0.27
CA ASP A 126 -35.12 8.98 0.77
C ASP A 126 -35.18 9.95 1.97
N PRO A 127 -35.61 11.20 1.76
CA PRO A 127 -35.72 12.19 2.83
C PRO A 127 -36.74 11.84 3.93
N ASP A 128 -37.72 10.99 3.63
CA ASP A 128 -38.77 10.60 4.58
C ASP A 128 -38.39 9.37 5.43
N ALA A 129 -37.28 8.70 5.08
CA ALA A 129 -36.69 7.63 5.86
C ALA A 129 -35.88 8.14 7.07
N ALA A 130 -35.50 7.23 7.96
CA ALA A 130 -34.55 7.54 9.02
C ALA A 130 -33.15 7.64 8.43
N ASN A 131 -32.63 8.86 8.35
CA ASN A 131 -31.30 9.15 7.79
C ASN A 131 -30.29 9.38 8.92
N LEU A 132 -29.28 8.50 9.03
CA LEU A 132 -28.14 8.67 9.91
C LEU A 132 -26.97 9.21 9.10
N MET A 133 -26.61 10.47 9.35
CA MET A 133 -25.41 11.06 8.76
C MET A 133 -24.17 10.51 9.46
N LEU A 134 -23.32 9.82 8.71
CA LEU A 134 -22.12 9.20 9.25
C LEU A 134 -21.04 9.15 8.18
N ASP A 135 -19.94 9.84 8.45
CA ASP A 135 -18.77 9.79 7.59
C ASP A 135 -17.96 8.53 7.89
N PRO A 136 -17.56 7.77 6.87
CA PRO A 136 -16.57 6.71 7.02
C PRO A 136 -15.27 7.27 7.62
N GLY A 137 -14.69 6.52 8.56
CA GLY A 137 -13.52 6.95 9.31
C GLY A 137 -12.96 5.82 10.17
N LEU A 138 -12.12 6.16 11.14
CA LEU A 138 -11.41 5.19 11.98
C LEU A 138 -12.28 4.53 13.06
N ALA A 139 -13.52 4.99 13.24
CA ALA A 139 -14.43 4.40 14.21
C ALA A 139 -15.10 3.15 13.63
N PHE A 140 -15.14 2.07 14.41
CA PHE A 140 -15.91 0.89 14.06
C PHE A 140 -17.42 1.20 14.04
N GLY A 141 -18.16 0.62 13.09
CA GLY A 141 -19.62 0.80 12.99
C GLY A 141 -20.09 1.91 12.05
N THR A 142 -19.31 2.25 11.01
CA THR A 142 -19.69 3.25 9.99
C THR A 142 -20.74 2.75 8.98
N GLY A 143 -21.44 1.66 9.30
CA GLY A 143 -22.47 1.09 8.45
C GLY A 143 -21.95 0.18 7.33
N THR A 144 -20.75 -0.39 7.44
CA THR A 144 -20.26 -1.43 6.51
C THR A 144 -20.25 -2.84 7.13
N HIS A 145 -20.60 -2.94 8.41
CA HIS A 145 -20.69 -4.18 9.20
C HIS A 145 -21.92 -4.15 10.10
#